data_AF-A0A284RCS7-F1
#
_entry.id   AF-A0A284RCS7-F1
#
_cell.length_a   1.000
_cell.length_b   1.000
_cell.length_c   1.000
_cell.angle_alpha   90.00
_cell.angle_beta   90.00
_cell.angle_gamma   90.00
#
_symmetry.space_group_name_H-M   'P 1'
#
loop_
_entity.id
_entity.type
_entity.pdbx_description
1 polymer ?
#
loop_
_entity_poly.entity_id
_entity_poly.type
_entity_poly.pdbx_seq_one_letter_code
_entity_poly.pdbx_strand_id
1 'polypeptide(L)'
;MPPNIVTKLPPEIFEQIIFSLWSLELTTAERVHLITSSVLVNHAWAELFLRVSWRDVSIPTLPFIMHFRRLLCGEATITRILNLDQGLPSVLCRSITFDMSKRGGLKDPMTDARANLGLFFLGHREIVPNLRWITYSDGTDVKRVPFRWAVSPAIQGASVKT
;
A
#
# COMPACT_ATOMS: atom_id res chain seq x y z
N MET A 1 -37.17 -4.95 -13.66
CA MET A 1 -35.76 -4.75 -13.29
C MET A 1 -34.97 -5.94 -13.80
N PRO A 2 -33.97 -5.77 -14.68
CA PRO A 2 -33.09 -6.87 -15.03
C PRO A 2 -32.39 -7.38 -13.76
N PRO A 3 -32.19 -8.69 -13.60
CA PRO A 3 -31.49 -9.23 -12.45
C PRO A 3 -30.10 -8.61 -12.39
N ASN A 4 -29.74 -8.05 -11.24
CA ASN A 4 -28.43 -7.45 -11.01
C ASN A 4 -27.36 -8.57 -11.10
N ILE A 5 -26.72 -8.72 -12.26
CA ILE A 5 -25.75 -9.80 -12.52
C ILE A 5 -24.55 -9.70 -11.57
N VAL A 6 -24.25 -8.48 -11.10
CA VAL A 6 -23.16 -8.21 -10.14
C VAL A 6 -23.41 -8.90 -8.79
N THR A 7 -24.65 -9.23 -8.41
CA THR A 7 -24.90 -9.97 -7.16
C THR A 7 -24.77 -11.49 -7.30
N LYS A 8 -24.42 -12.01 -8.48
CA LYS A 8 -24.34 -13.46 -8.75
C LYS A 8 -22.95 -13.99 -9.03
N LEU A 9 -21.94 -13.13 -9.20
CA LEU A 9 -20.58 -13.60 -9.41
C LEU A 9 -19.97 -14.07 -8.07
N PRO A 10 -19.23 -15.18 -8.07
CA PRO A 10 -18.48 -15.62 -6.89
C PRO A 10 -17.45 -14.55 -6.45
N PRO A 11 -17.21 -14.40 -5.13
CA PRO A 11 -16.23 -13.45 -4.60
C PRO A 11 -14.81 -13.66 -5.16
N GLU A 12 -14.45 -14.90 -5.52
CA GLU A 12 -13.18 -15.25 -6.13
C GLU A 12 -12.99 -14.58 -7.50
N ILE A 13 -14.09 -14.45 -8.27
CA ILE A 13 -14.07 -13.76 -9.56
C ILE A 13 -13.84 -12.27 -9.36
N PHE A 14 -14.47 -11.66 -8.35
CA PHE A 14 -14.24 -10.26 -8.01
C PHE A 14 -12.79 -10.02 -7.58
N GLU A 15 -12.24 -10.86 -6.71
CA GLU A 15 -10.83 -10.76 -6.30
C GLU A 15 -9.89 -10.87 -7.51
N GLN A 16 -10.16 -11.79 -8.44
CA GLN A 16 -9.36 -11.95 -9.65
C GLN A 16 -9.45 -10.74 -10.60
N ILE A 17 -10.63 -10.15 -10.78
CA ILE A 17 -10.81 -8.92 -11.57
C ILE A 17 -10.02 -7.78 -10.93
N ILE A 18 -10.20 -7.57 -9.63
CA ILE A 18 -9.53 -6.51 -8.86
C ILE A 18 -8.01 -6.70 -8.91
N PHE A 19 -7.51 -7.91 -8.71
CA PHE A 19 -6.09 -8.23 -8.80
C PHE A 19 -5.52 -7.93 -10.19
N SER A 20 -6.26 -8.29 -11.23
CA SER A 20 -5.87 -8.02 -12.62
C SER A 20 -5.79 -6.52 -12.88
N LEU A 21 -6.81 -5.75 -12.50
CA LEU A 21 -6.84 -4.29 -12.62
C LEU A 21 -5.71 -3.63 -11.83
N TRP A 22 -5.45 -4.10 -10.60
CA TRP A 22 -4.41 -3.56 -9.75
C TRP A 22 -3.00 -3.79 -10.32
N SER A 23 -2.79 -4.92 -10.99
CA SER A 23 -1.51 -5.32 -11.56
C SER A 23 -1.18 -4.63 -12.89
N LEU A 24 -2.14 -3.92 -13.51
CA LEU A 24 -1.89 -3.16 -14.73
C LEU A 24 -0.87 -2.05 -14.50
N GLU A 25 -0.04 -1.79 -15.51
CA GLU A 25 0.76 -0.58 -15.59
C GLU A 25 -0.17 0.59 -15.92
N LEU A 26 -0.43 1.41 -14.90
CA LEU A 26 -1.32 2.57 -14.99
C LEU A 26 -0.50 3.83 -14.78
N THR A 27 -0.86 4.88 -15.50
CA THR A 27 -0.39 6.24 -15.19
C THR A 27 -0.81 6.64 -13.77
N THR A 28 -0.15 7.62 -13.18
CA THR A 28 -0.52 8.15 -11.86
C THR A 28 -2.00 8.58 -11.80
N ALA A 29 -2.51 9.18 -12.88
CA ALA A 29 -3.90 9.62 -12.96
C ALA A 29 -4.88 8.45 -12.98
N GLU A 30 -4.60 7.42 -13.78
CA GLU A 30 -5.41 6.19 -13.82
C GLU A 30 -5.34 5.42 -12.50
N ARG A 31 -4.16 5.38 -11.85
CA ARG A 31 -3.99 4.77 -10.52
C ARG A 31 -4.85 5.47 -9.48
N VAL A 32 -4.83 6.81 -9.45
CA VAL A 32 -5.69 7.60 -8.55
C VAL A 32 -7.16 7.31 -8.84
N HIS A 33 -7.55 7.31 -10.12
CA HIS A 33 -8.93 7.03 -10.52
C HIS A 33 -9.38 5.63 -10.11
N LEU A 34 -8.54 4.60 -10.30
CA LEU A 34 -8.84 3.23 -9.88
C LEU A 34 -9.05 3.14 -8.36
N ILE A 35 -8.17 3.77 -7.57
CA ILE A 35 -8.27 3.77 -6.10
C ILE A 35 -9.56 4.44 -5.64
N THR A 36 -9.86 5.64 -6.16
CA THR A 36 -11.00 6.43 -5.69
C THR A 36 -12.34 5.88 -6.19
N SER A 37 -12.40 5.32 -7.39
CA SER A 37 -13.63 4.74 -7.93
C SER A 37 -13.93 3.35 -7.34
N SER A 38 -12.92 2.52 -7.10
CA SER A 38 -13.14 1.14 -6.62
C SER A 38 -13.79 1.09 -5.24
N VAL A 39 -13.43 2.00 -4.34
CA VAL A 39 -14.04 2.06 -3.00
C VAL A 39 -15.50 2.54 -3.00
N LEU A 40 -16.03 2.98 -4.15
CA LEU A 40 -17.39 3.52 -4.29
C LEU A 40 -18.36 2.58 -5.01
N VAL A 41 -17.90 1.42 -5.49
CA VAL A 41 -18.75 0.48 -6.27
C VAL A 41 -19.84 -0.14 -5.39
N ASN A 42 -19.43 -0.84 -4.33
CA ASN A 42 -20.27 -1.35 -3.25
C ASN A 42 -19.36 -1.83 -2.10
N HIS A 43 -19.94 -2.20 -0.97
CA HIS A 43 -19.18 -2.63 0.22
C HIS A 43 -18.25 -3.84 -0.06
N ALA A 44 -18.75 -4.88 -0.74
CA ALA A 44 -17.99 -6.09 -1.00
C ALA A 44 -16.80 -5.83 -1.95
N TRP A 45 -17.02 -5.04 -3.00
CA TRP A 45 -15.98 -4.62 -3.93
C TRP A 45 -14.92 -3.77 -3.22
N ALA A 46 -15.36 -2.80 -2.41
CA ALA A 46 -14.45 -1.93 -1.67
C ALA A 46 -13.56 -2.74 -0.71
N GLU A 47 -14.13 -3.67 0.04
CA GLU A 47 -13.37 -4.56 0.92
C GLU A 47 -12.33 -5.39 0.15
N LEU A 48 -12.73 -6.07 -0.93
CA LEU A 48 -11.81 -6.86 -1.74
C LEU A 48 -10.71 -6.00 -2.38
N PHE A 49 -11.09 -4.82 -2.88
CA PHE A 49 -10.15 -3.86 -3.45
C PHE A 49 -9.10 -3.41 -2.46
N LEU A 50 -9.50 -3.10 -1.22
CA LEU A 50 -8.58 -2.70 -0.17
C LEU A 50 -7.66 -3.86 0.23
N ARG A 51 -8.17 -5.09 0.35
CA ARG A 51 -7.34 -6.27 0.64
C ARG A 51 -6.26 -6.49 -0.42
N VAL A 52 -6.59 -6.28 -1.70
CA VAL A 52 -5.61 -6.39 -2.80
C VAL A 52 -4.63 -5.22 -2.79
N SER A 53 -5.13 -3.98 -2.75
CA SER A 53 -4.30 -2.78 -2.84
C SER A 53 -3.42 -2.54 -1.60
N TRP A 54 -3.80 -3.06 -0.43
CA TRP A 54 -2.96 -3.01 0.78
C TRP A 54 -1.85 -4.05 0.79
N ARG A 55 -1.90 -5.09 -0.04
CA ARG A 55 -0.77 -6.02 -0.19
C ARG A 55 0.38 -5.31 -0.94
N ASP A 56 0.10 -4.78 -2.12
CA ASP A 56 1.07 -4.06 -2.94
C ASP A 56 0.67 -2.61 -3.09
N VAL A 57 1.07 -1.80 -2.12
CA VAL A 57 0.61 -0.42 -2.00
C VAL A 57 1.25 0.44 -3.08
N SER A 58 0.42 1.16 -3.82
CA SER A 58 0.88 2.23 -4.71
C SER A 58 0.60 3.58 -4.07
N ILE A 59 1.62 4.43 -4.02
CA ILE A 59 1.58 5.79 -3.51
C ILE A 59 1.67 6.76 -4.69
N PRO A 60 0.54 7.18 -5.27
CA PRO A 60 0.54 8.03 -6.46
C PRO A 60 0.67 9.52 -6.15
N THR A 61 0.40 9.95 -4.91
CA THR A 61 0.41 11.39 -4.55
C THR A 61 0.88 11.62 -3.12
N LEU A 62 1.36 12.84 -2.84
CA LEU A 62 1.76 13.26 -1.51
C LEU A 62 0.63 13.22 -0.46
N PRO A 63 -0.61 13.67 -0.74
CA PRO A 63 -1.71 13.48 0.19
C PRO A 63 -1.98 12.01 0.52
N PHE A 64 -1.75 11.12 -0.44
CA PHE A 64 -1.93 9.68 -0.24
C PHE A 64 -0.92 9.09 0.76
N ILE A 65 0.30 9.65 0.85
CA ILE A 65 1.28 9.29 1.89
C ILE A 65 0.68 9.49 3.28
N MET A 66 0.13 10.68 3.54
CA MET A 66 -0.44 11.00 4.84
C MET A 66 -1.67 10.15 5.15
N HIS A 67 -2.48 9.87 4.14
CA HIS A 67 -3.61 8.95 4.26
C HIS A 67 -3.13 7.53 4.62
N PHE A 68 -2.13 7.01 3.92
CA PHE A 68 -1.58 5.69 4.16
C PHE A 68 -0.94 5.58 5.55
N ARG A 69 -0.26 6.62 6.04
CA ARG A 69 0.26 6.67 7.41
C ARG A 69 -0.86 6.52 8.45
N ARG A 70 -1.93 7.29 8.31
CA ARG A 70 -3.11 7.19 9.19
C ARG A 70 -3.75 5.81 9.13
N LEU A 71 -3.83 5.23 7.94
CA LEU A 71 -4.33 3.88 7.74
C LEU A 71 -3.50 2.85 8.51
N LEU A 72 -2.18 2.94 8.44
CA LEU A 72 -1.27 2.06 9.16
C LEU A 72 -1.33 2.22 10.69
N CYS A 73 -1.63 3.44 11.18
CA CYS A 73 -1.83 3.70 12.60
C CYS A 73 -3.24 3.32 13.12
N GLY A 74 -4.12 2.75 12.29
CA GLY A 74 -5.51 2.45 12.68
C GLY A 74 -6.39 3.70 12.88
N GLU A 75 -6.00 4.82 12.29
CA GLU A 75 -6.70 6.11 12.38
C GLU A 75 -7.62 6.38 11.18
N ALA A 76 -7.55 5.56 10.12
CA ALA A 76 -8.36 5.78 8.93
C ALA A 76 -9.83 5.41 9.14
N THR A 77 -10.74 6.25 8.67
CA THR A 77 -12.19 6.01 8.78
C THR A 77 -12.65 4.85 7.90
N ILE A 78 -11.95 4.56 6.79
CA ILE A 78 -12.39 3.57 5.80
C ILE A 78 -12.47 2.15 6.36
N THR A 79 -11.53 1.75 7.21
CA THR A 79 -11.55 0.46 7.93
C THR A 79 -12.74 0.37 8.87
N ARG A 80 -13.12 1.47 9.53
CA ARG A 80 -14.32 1.51 10.39
C ARG A 80 -15.61 1.41 9.58
N ILE A 81 -15.71 2.16 8.48
CA ILE A 81 -16.89 2.15 7.60
C ILE A 81 -17.13 0.75 7.02
N LEU A 82 -16.06 0.04 6.68
CA LEU A 82 -16.13 -1.29 6.07
C LEU A 82 -16.05 -2.44 7.08
N ASN A 83 -16.08 -2.15 8.39
CA ASN A 83 -15.92 -3.14 9.47
C ASN A 83 -14.69 -4.05 9.32
N LEU A 84 -13.59 -3.49 8.83
CA LEU A 84 -12.30 -4.16 8.68
C LEU A 84 -11.47 -3.99 9.95
N ASP A 85 -10.63 -4.98 10.24
CA ASP A 85 -9.62 -4.89 11.28
C ASP A 85 -8.67 -3.70 11.00
N GLN A 86 -8.48 -2.86 12.01
CA GLN A 86 -7.62 -1.68 11.94
C GLN A 86 -6.15 -2.04 11.71
N GLY A 87 -5.72 -3.23 12.15
CA GLY A 87 -4.37 -3.75 11.90
C GLY A 87 -4.21 -4.42 10.54
N LEU A 88 -5.30 -4.63 9.78
CA LEU A 88 -5.26 -5.34 8.51
C LEU A 88 -4.33 -4.68 7.47
N PRO A 89 -4.34 -3.35 7.26
CA PRO A 89 -3.41 -2.69 6.33
C PRO A 89 -1.95 -2.91 6.69
N SER A 90 -1.64 -2.89 7.99
CA SER A 90 -0.30 -3.14 8.54
C SER A 90 0.18 -4.56 8.21
N VAL A 91 -0.66 -5.56 8.48
CA VAL A 91 -0.32 -6.97 8.28
C VAL A 91 -0.27 -7.34 6.79
N LEU A 92 -1.13 -6.77 5.94
CA LEU A 92 -1.15 -7.11 4.52
C LEU A 92 0.02 -6.50 3.72
N CYS A 93 0.51 -5.34 4.13
CA CYS A 93 1.53 -4.59 3.39
C CYS A 93 2.81 -5.41 3.17
N ARG A 94 3.04 -5.83 1.92
CA ARG A 94 4.25 -6.56 1.49
C ARG A 94 5.18 -5.72 0.63
N SER A 95 4.63 -4.71 -0.06
CA SER A 95 5.44 -3.79 -0.86
C SER A 95 4.80 -2.41 -0.93
N ILE A 96 5.65 -1.39 -1.11
CA ILE A 96 5.24 0.00 -1.31
C ILE A 96 5.94 0.53 -2.56
N THR A 97 5.16 1.01 -3.52
CA THR A 97 5.65 1.61 -4.76
C THR A 97 5.31 3.09 -4.77
N PHE A 98 6.33 3.93 -4.89
CA PHE A 98 6.18 5.37 -5.12
C PHE A 98 6.20 5.63 -6.62
N ASP A 99 5.11 6.17 -7.15
CA ASP A 99 5.04 6.62 -8.53
C ASP A 99 5.44 8.10 -8.61
N MET A 100 6.54 8.35 -9.30
CA MET A 100 7.25 9.63 -9.41
C MET A 100 7.19 10.17 -10.84
N SER A 101 6.23 9.71 -11.67
CA SER A 101 6.01 10.22 -13.03
C SER A 101 6.17 11.75 -13.06
N LYS A 102 7.25 12.20 -13.71
CA LYS A 102 7.86 13.53 -13.59
C LYS A 102 6.84 14.67 -13.65
N ARG A 103 6.46 15.22 -12.50
CA ARG A 103 6.08 16.64 -12.43
C ARG A 103 7.39 17.42 -12.38
N GLY A 104 7.77 18.00 -13.51
CA GLY A 104 9.05 18.67 -13.67
C GLY A 104 9.28 19.81 -12.67
N GLY A 105 10.55 19.94 -12.24
CA GLY A 105 11.13 21.17 -11.70
C GLY A 105 11.11 21.35 -10.18
N LEU A 106 12.32 21.47 -9.61
CA LEU A 106 12.67 21.83 -8.21
C LEU A 106 12.21 20.87 -7.11
N LYS A 107 13.18 20.34 -6.33
CA LYS A 107 13.05 19.53 -5.10
C LYS A 107 11.65 18.92 -4.94
N ASP A 108 11.43 17.84 -5.66
CA ASP A 108 10.14 17.16 -5.69
C ASP A 108 9.64 16.88 -4.26
N PRO A 109 8.49 17.44 -3.85
CA PRO A 109 7.89 17.21 -2.54
C PRO A 109 7.72 15.73 -2.19
N MET A 110 7.57 14.87 -3.20
CA MET A 110 7.50 13.41 -3.01
C MET A 110 8.85 12.83 -2.58
N THR A 111 9.97 13.43 -2.98
CA THR A 111 11.32 13.04 -2.55
C THR A 111 11.56 13.32 -1.07
N ASP A 112 11.08 14.46 -0.55
CA ASP A 112 11.15 14.78 0.88
C ASP A 112 10.17 13.93 1.70
N ALA A 113 8.96 13.73 1.18
CA ALA A 113 7.98 12.84 1.79
C ALA A 113 8.44 11.38 1.85
N ARG A 114 9.23 10.92 0.87
CA ARG A 114 9.91 9.63 0.90
C ARG A 114 10.90 9.55 2.06
N ALA A 115 11.72 10.58 2.29
CA ALA A 115 12.66 10.60 3.40
C ALA A 115 11.91 10.50 4.73
N ASN A 116 10.82 11.28 4.87
CA ASN A 116 9.95 11.26 6.04
C ASN A 116 9.21 9.93 6.24
N LEU A 117 8.73 9.29 5.18
CA LEU A 117 8.04 8.00 5.27
C LEU A 117 9.02 6.84 5.50
N GLY A 118 10.21 6.91 4.90
CA GLY A 118 11.32 6.01 5.19
C GLY A 118 11.72 6.10 6.66
N LEU A 119 11.86 7.32 7.20
CA LEU A 119 12.10 7.56 8.63
C LEU A 119 10.94 7.04 9.49
N PHE A 120 9.69 7.25 9.07
CA PHE A 120 8.52 6.69 9.75
C PHE A 120 8.60 5.17 9.85
N PHE A 121 8.89 4.46 8.75
CA PHE A 121 9.03 2.99 8.79
C PHE A 121 10.26 2.51 9.57
N LEU A 122 11.37 3.26 9.53
CA LEU A 122 12.56 2.95 10.31
C LEU A 122 12.32 3.10 11.82
N GLY A 123 11.51 4.08 12.22
CA GLY A 123 11.12 4.36 13.60
C GLY A 123 9.94 3.55 14.11
N HIS A 124 9.14 2.95 13.22
CA HIS A 124 7.93 2.20 13.56
C HIS A 124 7.90 0.83 12.89
N ARG A 125 8.91 0.03 13.21
CA ARG A 125 9.17 -1.29 12.62
C ARG A 125 7.99 -2.26 12.80
N GLU A 126 7.30 -2.13 13.94
CA GLU A 126 6.14 -2.96 14.29
C GLU A 126 4.92 -2.71 13.36
N ILE A 127 4.88 -1.56 12.68
CA ILE A 127 3.70 -1.11 11.91
C ILE A 127 3.58 -1.79 10.55
N VAL A 128 4.63 -2.39 9.99
CA VAL A 128 4.56 -3.09 8.69
C VAL A 128 5.39 -4.38 8.72
N PRO A 129 4.99 -5.39 9.51
CA PRO A 129 5.81 -6.56 9.78
C PRO A 129 6.12 -7.40 8.53
N ASN A 130 5.27 -7.31 7.50
CA ASN A 130 5.39 -8.09 6.27
C ASN A 130 6.00 -7.32 5.09
N LEU A 131 6.43 -6.06 5.29
CA LEU A 131 7.02 -5.25 4.23
C LEU A 131 8.36 -5.84 3.79
N ARG A 132 8.49 -6.13 2.49
CA ARG A 132 9.69 -6.75 1.90
C ARG A 132 10.39 -5.85 0.89
N TRP A 133 9.66 -4.96 0.24
CA TRP A 133 10.17 -4.18 -0.89
C TRP A 133 9.64 -2.75 -0.87
N ILE A 134 10.54 -1.82 -1.15
CA ILE A 134 10.16 -0.46 -1.51
C ILE A 134 10.63 -0.20 -2.94
N THR A 135 9.71 0.21 -3.81
CA THR A 135 9.97 0.50 -5.22
C THR A 135 9.80 1.98 -5.48
N TYR A 136 10.70 2.56 -6.25
CA TYR A 136 10.62 3.92 -6.77
C TYR A 136 10.54 3.82 -8.28
N SER A 137 9.48 4.35 -8.87
CA SER A 137 9.30 4.44 -10.32
C SER A 137 9.28 5.92 -10.71
N ASP A 138 10.13 6.36 -11.63
CA ASP A 138 10.11 7.75 -12.15
C ASP A 138 9.55 7.88 -13.56
N GLY A 139 8.86 6.83 -14.02
CA GLY A 139 8.35 6.69 -15.38
C GLY A 139 9.41 6.28 -16.40
N THR A 140 10.69 6.31 -16.05
CA THR A 140 11.81 5.91 -16.93
C THR A 140 12.71 4.84 -16.31
N ASP A 141 12.87 4.86 -14.99
CA ASP A 141 13.68 3.93 -14.22
C ASP A 141 12.87 3.41 -13.02
N VAL A 142 13.09 2.14 -12.69
CA VAL A 142 12.44 1.45 -11.58
C VAL A 142 13.52 0.94 -10.64
N LYS A 143 13.69 1.65 -9.52
CA LYS A 143 14.60 1.24 -8.45
C LYS A 143 13.85 0.49 -7.37
N ARG A 144 14.09 -0.81 -7.28
CA ARG A 144 13.55 -1.67 -6.22
C ARG A 144 14.62 -1.91 -5.14
N VAL A 145 14.30 -1.51 -3.92
CA VAL A 145 15.18 -1.70 -2.76
C VAL A 145 14.55 -2.76 -1.86
N PRO A 146 15.31 -3.81 -1.46
CA PRO A 146 14.83 -4.71 -0.44
C PRO A 146 14.62 -3.92 0.85
N PHE A 147 13.43 -4.03 1.41
CA PHE A 147 13.19 -3.67 2.81
C PHE A 147 13.77 -4.82 3.66
N ARG A 148 15.10 -4.93 3.65
CA ARG A 148 15.82 -5.86 4.50
C ARG A 148 15.89 -5.23 5.88
N TRP A 149 15.26 -5.88 6.84
CA TRP A 149 15.76 -5.87 8.20
C TRP A 149 17.25 -6.23 8.13
N ALA A 150 18.13 -5.26 8.32
CA ALA A 150 19.47 -5.60 8.78
C ALA A 150 19.28 -6.09 10.22
N VAL A 151 18.89 -7.37 10.37
CA VAL A 151 19.26 -8.12 11.56
C VAL A 151 20.77 -8.12 11.53
N SER A 152 21.39 -7.23 12.30
CA SER A 152 22.79 -7.44 12.66
C SER A 152 22.79 -8.69 13.53
N PRO A 153 23.49 -9.79 13.19
CA PRO A 153 23.56 -11.00 14.00
C PRO A 153 24.30 -10.80 15.34
N ALA A 154 24.57 -9.57 15.76
CA ALA A 154 25.54 -9.27 16.81
C ALA A 154 24.98 -9.33 18.25
N ILE A 155 23.69 -9.59 18.48
CA ILE A 155 23.16 -9.66 19.86
C ILE A 155 22.21 -10.85 20.05
N GLN A 156 22.67 -12.05 19.71
CA GLN A 156 22.15 -13.30 20.31
C GLN A 156 23.30 -14.18 20.87
N GLY A 157 24.49 -13.60 21.06
CA GLY A 157 25.68 -14.26 21.56
C GLY A 157 26.23 -13.65 22.86
N ALA A 158 25.39 -13.23 23.79
CA ALA A 158 25.80 -13.06 25.18
C ALA A 158 25.18 -14.18 26.01
N SER A 159 25.61 -15.41 25.68
CA SER A 159 25.43 -16.55 26.55
C SER A 159 26.17 -16.27 27.85
N VAL A 160 25.40 -16.35 28.93
CA VAL A 160 25.79 -16.59 30.32
C VAL A 160 27.21 -17.15 30.41
N LYS A 161 28.13 -16.38 31.00
CA LYS A 161 29.31 -16.93 31.64
C LYS A 161 29.09 -16.85 33.14
N THR A 162 28.96 -18.06 33.70
CA THR A 162 29.26 -18.52 35.07
C THR A 162 29.73 -17.49 36.07
#